data_AF-A0A397IVQ3-F1
#
_entry.id   AF-A0A397IVQ3-F1
#
_cell.length_a   1.000
_cell.length_b   1.000
_cell.length_c   1.000
_cell.angle_alpha   90.00
_cell.angle_beta   90.00
_cell.angle_gamma   90.00
#
_symmetry.space_group_name_H-M   'P 1'
#
loop_
_entity.id
_entity.type
_entity.pdbx_description
1 polymer ?
#
loop_
_entity_poly.entity_id
_entity_poly.type
_entity_poly.pdbx_seq_one_letter_code
_entity_poly.pdbx_strand_id
1 'polypeptide(L)'
;MQKFILPELYISNDQYYPRPQVSEQLKKIFIPQENSRSCYIIYGKSGTGKSISIKMTSREVGQGVLYVDIPPQLEGFGREFAKAMNIDISWLPNKEQWKAALSAFERIAKVYKAKYGRPLVIVYDNVDQLISENTEILDFLQSSVTEYDNKRKYVAVFVCREFSVHQRISSRGHWTDIAYFEIGDLTKEESIDYLNKQNIKEEEAIKIYELVGGCILNLKEVVVDLFSGQSFEDIKKNIKIQAEKEFFGAALISCGEYYEVGRKITNALLNSKELYFSELWEIPNYSERDNELLSKNVFEYHPETHKITFKSKSVENLIRESQI
;
A
#
# COMPACT_ATOMS: atom_id res chain seq x y z
N MET A 1 -18.00 27.36 -5.35
CA MET A 1 -17.79 25.89 -5.39
C MET A 1 -16.43 25.62 -4.78
N GLN A 2 -16.35 24.83 -3.71
CA GLN A 2 -15.08 24.53 -3.08
C GLN A 2 -14.27 23.64 -4.01
N LYS A 3 -13.11 24.13 -4.46
CA LYS A 3 -12.13 23.33 -5.19
C LYS A 3 -11.28 22.63 -4.14
N PHE A 4 -11.24 21.30 -4.17
CA PHE A 4 -10.27 20.54 -3.38
C PHE A 4 -8.86 20.86 -3.87
N ILE A 5 -7.89 20.76 -2.97
CA ILE A 5 -6.49 20.91 -3.35
C ILE A 5 -6.08 19.68 -4.15
N LEU A 6 -5.50 19.89 -5.34
CA LEU A 6 -4.91 18.79 -6.10
C LEU A 6 -3.73 18.23 -5.30
N PRO A 7 -3.60 16.90 -5.16
CA PRO A 7 -2.54 16.32 -4.35
C PRO A 7 -1.17 16.77 -4.87
N GLU A 8 -0.28 17.18 -3.98
CA GLU A 8 1.08 17.59 -4.33
C GLU A 8 1.91 16.39 -4.82
N LEU A 9 2.63 16.58 -5.94
CA LEU A 9 3.60 15.63 -6.48
C LEU A 9 4.99 16.16 -6.19
N TYR A 10 5.76 15.40 -5.43
CA TYR A 10 7.17 15.69 -5.13
C TYR A 10 8.12 14.97 -6.09
N ILE A 11 7.61 14.54 -7.23
CA ILE A 11 8.34 13.80 -8.26
C ILE A 11 8.14 14.55 -9.56
N SER A 12 9.25 14.82 -10.23
CA SER A 12 9.25 15.44 -11.54
C SER A 12 8.75 14.42 -12.58
N ASN A 13 8.10 14.89 -13.65
CA ASN A 13 7.44 14.00 -14.62
C ASN A 13 8.41 12.99 -15.28
N ASP A 14 9.69 13.33 -15.37
CA ASP A 14 10.80 12.50 -15.86
C ASP A 14 11.17 11.33 -14.93
N GLN A 15 10.81 11.41 -13.65
CA GLN A 15 11.04 10.35 -12.67
C GLN A 15 9.83 9.41 -12.52
N TYR A 16 8.71 9.71 -13.18
CA TYR A 16 7.51 8.87 -13.15
C TYR A 16 7.57 7.79 -14.22
N TYR A 17 7.38 6.53 -13.81
CA TYR A 17 7.15 5.42 -14.72
C TYR A 17 5.64 5.21 -14.93
N PRO A 18 5.10 5.44 -16.14
CA PRO A 18 3.67 5.26 -16.41
C PRO A 18 3.24 3.81 -16.23
N ARG A 19 2.12 3.60 -15.54
CA ARG A 19 1.47 2.29 -15.37
C ARG A 19 0.03 2.34 -15.90
N PRO A 20 -0.19 2.24 -17.22
CA PRO A 20 -1.50 2.45 -17.83
C PRO A 20 -2.59 1.55 -17.26
N GLN A 21 -2.32 0.26 -17.07
CA GLN A 21 -3.28 -0.69 -16.50
C GLN A 21 -3.70 -0.29 -15.07
N VAL A 22 -2.73 0.13 -14.24
CA VAL A 22 -3.02 0.63 -12.88
C VAL A 22 -3.85 1.91 -12.95
N SER A 23 -3.49 2.86 -13.81
CA SER A 23 -4.23 4.11 -14.02
C SER A 23 -5.67 3.85 -14.47
N GLU A 24 -5.90 2.90 -15.38
CA GLU A 24 -7.23 2.53 -15.84
C GLU A 24 -8.10 1.97 -14.72
N GLN A 25 -7.57 1.11 -13.86
CA GLN A 25 -8.32 0.57 -12.72
C GLN A 25 -8.59 1.67 -11.68
N LEU A 26 -7.60 2.50 -11.36
CA LEU A 26 -7.79 3.65 -10.47
C LEU A 26 -8.85 4.62 -11.00
N LYS A 27 -8.92 4.86 -12.31
CA LYS A 27 -9.98 5.70 -12.91
C LYS A 27 -11.38 5.13 -12.67
N LYS A 28 -11.56 3.81 -12.67
CA LYS A 28 -12.85 3.18 -12.35
C LYS A 28 -13.25 3.40 -10.88
N ILE A 29 -12.27 3.46 -9.98
CA ILE A 29 -12.49 3.76 -8.55
C ILE A 29 -12.79 5.25 -8.36
N PHE A 30 -12.03 6.13 -9.03
CA PHE A 30 -12.12 7.59 -8.89
C PHE A 30 -13.29 8.23 -9.65
N ILE A 31 -13.91 7.48 -10.56
CA ILE A 31 -15.12 7.86 -11.28
C ILE A 31 -16.23 6.83 -10.97
N PRO A 32 -16.73 6.82 -9.71
CA PRO A 32 -17.70 5.83 -9.29
C PRO A 32 -19.03 5.99 -10.02
N GLN A 33 -19.64 4.86 -10.36
CA GLN A 33 -21.00 4.77 -10.88
C GLN A 33 -21.99 4.59 -9.72
N GLU A 34 -23.30 4.67 -9.98
CA GLU A 34 -24.31 4.55 -8.92
C GLU A 34 -24.25 3.24 -8.12
N ASN A 35 -23.78 2.17 -8.74
CA ASN A 35 -23.65 0.84 -8.15
C ASN A 35 -22.21 0.49 -7.74
N SER A 36 -21.29 1.47 -7.75
CA SER A 36 -19.93 1.24 -7.25
C SER A 36 -19.95 0.86 -5.78
N ARG A 37 -18.93 0.09 -5.35
CA ARG A 37 -18.70 -0.21 -3.94
C ARG A 37 -18.47 1.10 -3.18
N SER A 38 -18.93 1.15 -1.93
CA SER A 38 -18.75 2.34 -1.09
C SER A 38 -17.34 2.42 -0.51
N CYS A 39 -16.62 1.30 -0.45
CA CYS A 39 -15.31 1.20 0.18
C CYS A 39 -14.34 0.38 -0.68
N TYR A 40 -13.13 0.89 -0.86
CA TYR A 40 -12.03 0.22 -1.52
C TYR A 40 -10.80 0.20 -0.61
N ILE A 41 -10.02 -0.88 -0.70
CA ILE A 41 -8.68 -0.96 -0.13
C ILE A 41 -7.70 -1.09 -1.30
N ILE A 42 -6.79 -0.13 -1.39
CA ILE A 42 -5.65 -0.22 -2.30
C ILE A 42 -4.45 -0.67 -1.48
N TYR A 43 -3.89 -1.83 -1.81
CA TYR A 43 -2.77 -2.39 -1.07
C TYR A 43 -1.57 -2.68 -1.96
N GLY A 44 -0.43 -2.89 -1.33
CA GLY A 44 0.81 -3.33 -1.96
C GLY A 44 1.99 -2.91 -1.11
N LYS A 45 3.13 -3.60 -1.21
CA LYS A 45 4.32 -3.25 -0.43
C LYS A 45 4.83 -1.82 -0.65
N SER A 46 5.69 -1.40 0.26
CA SER A 46 6.39 -0.12 0.14
C SER A 46 7.22 -0.08 -1.15
N GLY A 47 7.28 1.09 -1.80
CA GLY A 47 8.12 1.28 -2.98
C GLY A 47 7.52 0.88 -4.34
N THR A 48 6.30 0.34 -4.40
CA THR A 48 5.64 -0.02 -5.69
C THR A 48 5.02 1.16 -6.44
N GLY A 49 5.09 2.38 -5.89
CA GLY A 49 4.57 3.59 -6.52
C GLY A 49 3.06 3.84 -6.34
N LYS A 50 2.43 3.25 -5.30
CA LYS A 50 1.00 3.44 -4.96
C LYS A 50 0.58 4.90 -4.90
N SER A 51 1.16 5.66 -3.97
CA SER A 51 0.82 7.07 -3.74
C SER A 51 1.02 7.90 -5.02
N ILE A 52 2.08 7.63 -5.77
CA ILE A 52 2.36 8.33 -7.03
C ILE A 52 1.25 8.04 -8.06
N SER A 53 0.92 6.76 -8.27
CA SER A 53 -0.12 6.34 -9.23
C SER A 53 -1.48 6.91 -8.87
N ILE A 54 -1.82 6.92 -7.58
CA ILE A 54 -3.06 7.50 -7.04
C ILE A 54 -3.11 9.01 -7.28
N LYS A 55 -2.04 9.75 -6.92
CA LYS A 55 -1.99 11.20 -7.08
C LYS A 55 -2.05 11.62 -8.55
N MET A 56 -1.31 10.93 -9.43
CA MET A 56 -1.34 11.14 -10.87
C MET A 56 -2.74 10.92 -11.43
N THR A 57 -3.34 9.76 -11.12
CA THR A 57 -4.67 9.44 -11.63
C THR A 57 -5.75 10.39 -11.08
N SER A 58 -5.64 10.82 -9.82
CA SER A 58 -6.53 11.81 -9.22
C SER A 58 -6.49 13.15 -9.98
N ARG A 59 -5.29 13.58 -10.40
CA ARG A 59 -5.09 14.79 -11.22
C ARG A 59 -5.64 14.62 -12.63
N GLU A 60 -5.46 13.45 -13.25
CA GLU A 60 -6.02 13.14 -14.58
C GLU A 60 -7.56 13.14 -14.59
N VAL A 61 -8.20 12.64 -13.53
CA VAL A 61 -9.66 12.70 -13.36
C VAL A 61 -10.16 14.14 -13.19
N GLY A 62 -9.31 15.02 -12.64
CA GLY A 62 -9.49 16.47 -12.59
C GLY A 62 -10.47 16.98 -11.52
N GLN A 63 -11.56 16.26 -11.26
CA GLN A 63 -12.54 16.62 -10.22
C GLN A 63 -13.18 15.40 -9.56
N GLY A 64 -13.55 15.55 -8.29
CA GLY A 64 -14.32 14.55 -7.54
C GLY A 64 -13.49 13.59 -6.69
N VAL A 65 -12.20 13.86 -6.54
CA VAL A 65 -11.31 13.10 -5.64
C VAL A 65 -10.70 14.06 -4.62
N LEU A 66 -10.87 13.76 -3.35
CA LEU A 66 -10.12 14.34 -2.25
C LEU A 66 -9.03 13.36 -1.84
N TYR A 67 -7.78 13.82 -1.77
CA TYR A 67 -6.66 13.01 -1.33
C TYR A 67 -6.15 13.54 0.01
N VAL A 68 -6.08 12.66 1.01
CA VAL A 68 -5.62 12.95 2.36
C VAL A 68 -4.44 12.04 2.68
N ASP A 69 -3.27 12.62 2.90
CA ASP A 69 -2.08 11.89 3.34
C ASP A 69 -2.06 11.85 4.86
N ILE A 70 -2.14 10.65 5.45
CA ILE A 70 -2.12 10.52 6.91
C ILE A 70 -0.67 10.69 7.40
N PRO A 71 -0.39 11.71 8.22
CA PRO A 71 0.96 11.96 8.69
C PRO A 71 1.42 10.87 9.66
N PRO A 72 2.75 10.67 9.81
CA PRO A 72 3.28 9.75 10.81
C PRO A 72 2.83 10.07 12.23
N GLN A 73 2.76 11.37 12.60
CA GLN A 73 2.21 11.81 13.89
C GLN A 73 0.73 12.17 13.77
N LEU A 74 -0.14 11.44 14.46
CA LEU A 74 -1.59 11.56 14.35
C LEU A 74 -2.14 12.94 14.74
N GLU A 75 -1.43 13.69 15.59
CA GLU A 75 -1.79 15.08 15.93
C GLU A 75 -1.91 16.00 14.70
N GLY A 76 -1.25 15.64 13.59
CA GLY A 76 -1.32 16.35 12.32
C GLY A 76 -2.49 15.94 11.42
N PHE A 77 -3.15 14.81 11.69
CA PHE A 77 -4.14 14.23 10.75
C PHE A 77 -5.29 15.19 10.45
N GLY A 78 -5.85 15.83 11.49
CA GLY A 78 -6.92 16.81 11.31
C GLY A 78 -6.51 18.00 10.45
N ARG A 79 -5.25 18.45 10.57
CA ARG A 79 -4.70 19.55 9.77
C ARG A 79 -4.50 19.14 8.31
N GLU A 80 -3.95 17.96 8.04
CA GLU A 80 -3.78 17.47 6.67
C GLU A 80 -5.12 17.25 5.96
N PHE A 81 -6.12 16.71 6.68
CA PHE A 81 -7.47 16.57 6.15
C PHE A 81 -8.10 17.94 5.83
N ALA A 82 -8.03 18.89 6.77
CA ALA A 82 -8.52 20.26 6.54
C ALA A 82 -7.81 20.98 5.39
N LYS A 83 -6.49 20.79 5.28
CA LYS A 83 -5.67 21.31 4.18
C LYS A 83 -6.19 20.76 2.86
N ALA A 84 -6.38 19.44 2.72
CA ALA A 84 -6.92 18.84 1.50
C ALA A 84 -8.30 19.42 1.11
N MET A 85 -9.14 19.68 2.12
CA MET A 85 -10.46 20.30 1.98
C MET A 85 -10.42 21.81 1.70
N ASN A 86 -9.25 22.44 1.83
CA ASN A 86 -9.08 23.89 1.78
C ASN A 86 -10.01 24.63 2.76
N ILE A 87 -9.99 24.20 4.03
CA ILE A 87 -10.72 24.83 5.15
C ILE A 87 -9.77 25.16 6.30
N ASP A 88 -10.11 26.20 7.05
CA ASP A 88 -9.40 26.54 8.29
C ASP A 88 -10.17 26.02 9.51
N ILE A 89 -9.52 25.13 10.24
CA ILE A 89 -10.00 24.57 11.51
C ILE A 89 -8.95 24.70 12.62
N SER A 90 -7.98 25.60 12.45
CA SER A 90 -6.89 25.83 13.42
C SER A 90 -7.40 26.27 14.80
N TRP A 91 -8.60 26.83 14.86
CA TRP A 91 -9.30 27.22 16.09
C TRP A 91 -9.88 26.04 16.89
N LEU A 92 -9.97 24.84 16.30
CA LEU A 92 -10.42 23.64 17.01
C LEU A 92 -9.26 22.91 17.69
N PRO A 93 -9.50 22.24 18.84
CA PRO A 93 -8.52 21.34 19.44
C PRO A 93 -8.10 20.24 18.46
N ASN A 94 -6.79 19.93 18.39
CA ASN A 94 -6.23 18.95 17.44
C ASN A 94 -7.01 17.62 17.38
N LYS A 95 -7.44 17.09 18.54
CA LYS A 95 -8.19 15.82 18.66
C LYS A 95 -9.56 15.84 17.98
N GLU A 96 -10.13 17.02 17.71
CA GLU A 96 -11.46 17.20 17.12
C GLU A 96 -11.40 17.64 15.65
N GLN A 97 -10.23 18.11 15.21
CA GLN A 97 -10.05 18.68 13.87
C GLN A 97 -10.43 17.69 12.75
N TRP A 98 -10.02 16.43 12.85
CA TRP A 98 -10.35 15.43 11.83
C TRP A 98 -11.85 15.12 11.76
N LYS A 99 -12.57 15.14 12.89
CA LYS A 99 -14.03 14.95 12.93
C LYS A 99 -14.76 16.10 12.26
N ALA A 100 -14.30 17.33 12.51
CA ALA A 100 -14.83 18.52 11.85
C ALA A 100 -14.57 18.50 10.34
N ALA A 101 -13.36 18.11 9.92
CA ALA A 101 -13.01 17.95 8.51
C ALA A 101 -13.88 16.89 7.82
N LEU A 102 -14.09 15.73 8.45
CA LEU A 102 -14.96 14.67 7.95
C LEU A 102 -16.42 15.15 7.83
N SER A 103 -16.96 15.78 8.87
CA SER A 103 -18.32 16.32 8.85
C SER A 103 -18.53 17.34 7.73
N ALA A 104 -17.52 18.18 7.47
CA ALA A 104 -17.53 19.13 6.35
C ALA A 104 -17.49 18.38 5.00
N PHE A 105 -16.64 17.37 4.89
CA PHE A 105 -16.54 16.51 3.70
C PHE A 105 -17.88 15.81 3.38
N GLU A 106 -18.54 15.21 4.35
CA GLU A 106 -19.82 14.52 4.16
C GLU A 106 -20.91 15.46 3.62
N ARG A 107 -20.98 16.69 4.15
CA ARG A 107 -21.88 17.73 3.63
C ARG A 107 -21.57 18.05 2.17
N ILE A 108 -20.29 18.16 1.81
CA ILE A 108 -19.86 18.44 0.44
C ILE A 108 -20.15 17.25 -0.48
N ALA A 109 -19.96 16.03 -0.02
CA ALA A 109 -20.29 14.81 -0.75
C ALA A 109 -21.78 14.75 -1.10
N LYS A 110 -22.66 15.11 -0.15
CA LYS A 110 -24.12 15.20 -0.38
C LYS A 110 -24.45 16.19 -1.51
N VAL A 111 -23.86 17.38 -1.49
CA VAL A 111 -24.04 18.41 -2.54
C VAL A 111 -23.44 17.96 -3.87
N TYR A 112 -22.26 17.36 -3.86
CA TYR A 112 -21.57 16.87 -5.05
C TYR A 112 -22.39 15.79 -5.76
N LYS A 113 -22.88 14.77 -5.02
CA LYS A 113 -23.74 13.71 -5.58
C LYS A 113 -25.03 14.29 -6.20
N ALA A 114 -25.66 15.25 -5.55
CA ALA A 114 -26.87 15.91 -6.08
C ALA A 114 -26.59 16.68 -7.39
N LYS A 115 -25.42 17.33 -7.49
CA LYS A 115 -25.04 18.12 -8.66
C LYS A 115 -24.55 17.28 -9.84
N TYR A 116 -23.77 16.24 -9.59
CA TYR A 116 -23.06 15.49 -10.63
C TYR A 116 -23.61 14.08 -10.87
N GLY A 117 -24.61 13.64 -10.11
CA GLY A 117 -25.21 12.31 -10.25
C GLY A 117 -24.29 11.16 -9.85
N ARG A 118 -23.07 11.42 -9.34
CA ARG A 118 -22.10 10.41 -8.93
C ARG A 118 -21.48 10.70 -7.55
N PRO A 119 -21.09 9.67 -6.77
CA PRO A 119 -20.47 9.87 -5.47
C PRO A 119 -19.16 10.67 -5.55
N LEU A 120 -18.84 11.38 -4.47
CA LEU A 120 -17.52 11.96 -4.27
C LEU A 120 -16.52 10.88 -3.82
N VAL A 121 -15.22 11.02 -4.10
CA VAL A 121 -14.20 10.05 -3.63
C VAL A 121 -13.29 10.71 -2.61
N ILE A 122 -13.00 10.00 -1.51
CA ILE A 122 -11.95 10.35 -0.56
C ILE A 122 -10.92 9.23 -0.49
N VAL A 123 -9.66 9.59 -0.64
CA VAL A 123 -8.52 8.70 -0.48
C VAL A 123 -7.82 9.04 0.83
N TYR A 124 -7.70 8.05 1.70
CA TYR A 124 -6.85 8.08 2.88
C TYR A 124 -5.58 7.30 2.56
N ASP A 125 -4.47 8.00 2.33
CA ASP A 125 -3.17 7.36 2.11
C ASP A 125 -2.42 7.14 3.44
N ASN A 126 -1.53 6.16 3.48
CA ASN A 126 -0.76 5.77 4.66
C ASN A 126 -1.62 5.39 5.88
N VAL A 127 -2.69 4.62 5.66
CA VAL A 127 -3.62 4.17 6.73
C VAL A 127 -2.94 3.33 7.80
N ASP A 128 -1.80 2.71 7.48
CA ASP A 128 -1.00 1.95 8.44
C ASP A 128 -0.65 2.80 9.69
N GLN A 129 -0.47 4.12 9.54
CA GLN A 129 -0.17 5.04 10.66
C GLN A 129 -1.29 5.09 11.70
N LEU A 130 -2.55 4.86 11.29
CA LEU A 130 -3.67 4.81 12.22
C LEU A 130 -3.63 3.54 13.05
N ILE A 131 -3.13 2.43 12.51
CA ILE A 131 -3.04 1.17 13.26
C ILE A 131 -2.01 1.30 14.38
N SER A 132 -0.87 1.92 14.10
CA SER A 132 0.20 2.09 15.09
C SER A 132 -0.14 3.05 16.22
N GLU A 133 -0.92 4.11 15.94
CA GLU A 133 -1.20 5.15 16.94
C GLU A 133 -2.61 5.10 17.53
N ASN A 134 -3.66 4.94 16.71
CA ASN A 134 -5.04 4.89 17.18
C ASN A 134 -6.01 4.22 16.18
N THR A 135 -6.25 2.93 16.39
CA THR A 135 -7.14 2.11 15.54
C THR A 135 -8.59 2.58 15.55
N GLU A 136 -9.06 3.30 16.57
CA GLU A 136 -10.46 3.77 16.65
C GLU A 136 -10.78 4.77 15.55
N ILE A 137 -9.80 5.53 15.08
CA ILE A 137 -9.99 6.47 13.98
C ILE A 137 -10.29 5.70 12.69
N LEU A 138 -9.52 4.65 12.38
CA LEU A 138 -9.79 3.80 11.23
C LEU A 138 -11.20 3.19 11.30
N ASP A 139 -11.60 2.71 12.47
CA ASP A 139 -12.94 2.16 12.66
C ASP A 139 -14.03 3.20 12.43
N PHE A 140 -13.81 4.43 12.90
CA PHE A 140 -14.74 5.54 12.70
C PHE A 140 -14.83 5.91 11.22
N LEU A 141 -13.69 6.03 10.53
CA LEU A 141 -13.66 6.32 9.10
C LEU A 141 -14.36 5.22 8.31
N GLN A 142 -14.16 3.95 8.64
CA GLN A 142 -14.87 2.84 7.99
C GLN A 142 -16.38 2.91 8.25
N SER A 143 -16.78 3.16 9.50
CA SER A 143 -18.20 3.21 9.90
C SER A 143 -18.94 4.37 9.23
N SER A 144 -18.29 5.53 9.07
CA SER A 144 -18.88 6.72 8.45
C SER A 144 -19.41 6.45 7.03
N VAL A 145 -18.76 5.55 6.28
CA VAL A 145 -19.13 5.19 4.91
C VAL A 145 -20.43 4.37 4.86
N THR A 146 -20.69 3.58 5.91
CA THR A 146 -21.86 2.69 5.99
C THR A 146 -23.07 3.34 6.63
N GLU A 147 -22.90 4.52 7.24
CA GLU A 147 -23.99 5.30 7.81
C GLU A 147 -25.06 5.62 6.75
N TYR A 148 -26.33 5.56 7.18
CA TYR A 148 -27.48 5.76 6.30
C TYR A 148 -27.41 7.09 5.52
N ASP A 149 -27.00 8.14 6.20
CA ASP A 149 -26.86 9.50 5.67
C ASP A 149 -25.80 9.65 4.59
N ASN A 150 -24.77 8.80 4.66
CA ASN A 150 -23.59 8.82 3.80
C ASN A 150 -23.64 7.75 2.71
N LYS A 151 -24.55 6.79 2.84
CA LYS A 151 -24.73 5.70 1.88
C LYS A 151 -24.87 6.24 0.45
N ARG A 152 -23.94 5.81 -0.43
CA ARG A 152 -23.84 6.22 -1.84
C ARG A 152 -23.59 7.72 -2.07
N LYS A 153 -23.21 8.50 -1.06
CA LYS A 153 -22.85 9.91 -1.19
C LYS A 153 -21.37 10.09 -1.52
N TYR A 154 -20.52 9.25 -0.94
CA TYR A 154 -19.12 9.16 -1.29
C TYR A 154 -18.62 7.72 -1.29
N VAL A 155 -17.41 7.55 -1.82
CA VAL A 155 -16.61 6.33 -1.78
C VAL A 155 -15.36 6.62 -0.97
N ALA A 156 -15.03 5.75 -0.02
CA ALA A 156 -13.77 5.80 0.69
C ALA A 156 -12.75 4.83 0.09
N VAL A 157 -11.51 5.27 -0.04
CA VAL A 157 -10.39 4.49 -0.51
C VAL A 157 -9.31 4.51 0.57
N PHE A 158 -9.02 3.35 1.16
CA PHE A 158 -7.98 3.19 2.17
C PHE A 158 -6.73 2.63 1.50
N VAL A 159 -5.61 3.35 1.57
CA VAL A 159 -4.33 2.89 1.01
C VAL A 159 -3.45 2.39 2.14
N CYS A 160 -3.02 1.12 2.04
CA CYS A 160 -2.20 0.49 3.06
C CYS A 160 -1.06 -0.33 2.46
N ARG A 161 -0.11 -0.70 3.33
CA ARG A 161 1.03 -1.56 3.00
C ARG A 161 1.02 -2.83 3.82
N GLU A 162 0.43 -2.79 5.01
CA GLU A 162 0.56 -3.84 6.01
C GLU A 162 -0.68 -4.73 6.10
N PHE A 163 -0.45 -6.00 6.42
CA PHE A 163 -1.49 -6.98 6.72
C PHE A 163 -2.38 -6.55 7.88
N SER A 164 -1.82 -5.80 8.84
CA SER A 164 -2.51 -5.33 10.05
C SER A 164 -3.77 -4.50 9.74
N VAL A 165 -3.74 -3.68 8.69
CA VAL A 165 -4.91 -2.91 8.23
C VAL A 165 -6.01 -3.84 7.72
N HIS A 166 -5.64 -4.86 6.94
CA HIS A 166 -6.59 -5.87 6.47
C HIS A 166 -7.20 -6.63 7.66
N GLN A 167 -6.38 -7.11 8.59
CA GLN A 167 -6.85 -7.82 9.78
C GLN A 167 -7.85 -6.98 10.59
N ARG A 168 -7.54 -5.70 10.83
CA ARG A 168 -8.45 -4.79 11.54
C ARG A 168 -9.77 -4.62 10.81
N ILE A 169 -9.71 -4.29 9.52
CA ILE A 169 -10.92 -4.07 8.71
C ILE A 169 -11.76 -5.35 8.59
N SER A 170 -11.14 -6.52 8.44
CA SER A 170 -11.80 -7.83 8.35
C SER A 170 -12.48 -8.26 9.64
N SER A 171 -11.96 -7.86 10.80
CA SER A 171 -12.60 -8.11 12.10
C SER A 171 -13.92 -7.35 12.32
N ARG A 172 -14.21 -6.34 11.48
CA ARG A 172 -15.43 -5.54 11.55
C ARG A 172 -16.49 -6.14 10.63
N GLY A 173 -17.71 -6.37 11.13
CA GLY A 173 -18.83 -7.02 10.41
C GLY A 173 -19.37 -6.30 9.17
N HIS A 174 -18.68 -5.28 8.65
CA HIS A 174 -19.03 -4.52 7.44
C HIS A 174 -18.19 -4.92 6.21
N TRP A 175 -17.56 -6.10 6.26
CA TRP A 175 -16.57 -6.55 5.27
C TRP A 175 -17.14 -6.83 3.88
N THR A 176 -18.44 -7.17 3.76
CA THR A 176 -19.03 -7.65 2.50
C THR A 176 -19.07 -6.60 1.38
N ASP A 177 -18.98 -5.31 1.70
CA ASP A 177 -19.04 -4.20 0.75
C ASP A 177 -17.67 -3.64 0.33
N ILE A 178 -16.56 -4.24 0.79
CA ILE A 178 -15.19 -3.78 0.48
C ILE A 178 -14.66 -4.47 -0.78
N ALA A 179 -14.03 -3.70 -1.67
CA ALA A 179 -13.25 -4.22 -2.79
C ALA A 179 -11.76 -3.98 -2.59
N TYR A 180 -10.93 -4.93 -3.02
CA TYR A 180 -9.47 -4.82 -2.99
C TYR A 180 -8.93 -4.48 -4.37
N PHE A 181 -7.82 -3.75 -4.40
CA PHE A 181 -7.04 -3.53 -5.60
C PHE A 181 -5.55 -3.52 -5.25
N GLU A 182 -4.81 -4.49 -5.78
CA GLU A 182 -3.37 -4.57 -5.59
C GLU A 182 -2.61 -3.66 -6.58
N ILE A 183 -1.69 -2.87 -6.06
CA ILE A 183 -0.64 -2.22 -6.85
C ILE A 183 0.70 -2.86 -6.47
N GLY A 184 0.99 -3.96 -7.16
CA GLY A 184 2.21 -4.74 -6.97
C GLY A 184 3.42 -4.19 -7.71
N ASP A 185 4.47 -5.00 -7.75
CA ASP A 185 5.71 -4.74 -8.49
C ASP A 185 5.47 -4.50 -9.98
N LEU A 186 6.48 -3.91 -10.62
CA LEU A 186 6.60 -3.96 -12.06
C LEU A 186 6.81 -5.42 -12.51
N THR A 187 6.23 -5.77 -13.66
CA THR A 187 6.59 -6.99 -14.37
C THR A 187 8.06 -6.98 -14.79
N LYS A 188 8.59 -8.11 -15.24
CA LYS A 188 9.97 -8.18 -15.75
C LYS A 188 10.16 -7.21 -16.92
N GLU A 189 9.21 -7.19 -17.83
CA GLU A 189 9.21 -6.34 -19.02
C GLU A 189 9.15 -4.86 -18.63
N GLU A 190 8.25 -4.48 -17.72
CA GLU A 190 8.17 -3.10 -17.22
C GLU A 190 9.43 -2.69 -16.44
N SER A 191 10.05 -3.61 -15.69
CA SER A 191 11.27 -3.34 -14.95
C SER A 191 12.46 -3.10 -15.88
N ILE A 192 12.60 -3.91 -16.94
CA ILE A 192 13.64 -3.73 -17.95
C ILE A 192 13.42 -2.41 -18.70
N ASP A 193 12.19 -2.09 -19.11
CA ASP A 193 11.86 -0.82 -19.74
C ASP A 193 12.17 0.38 -18.82
N TYR A 194 11.79 0.29 -17.53
CA TYR A 194 12.13 1.30 -16.53
C TYR A 194 13.64 1.51 -16.42
N LEU A 195 14.43 0.45 -16.28
CA LEU A 195 15.89 0.52 -16.15
C LEU A 195 16.57 1.04 -17.43
N ASN A 196 16.09 0.64 -18.61
CA ASN A 196 16.59 1.14 -19.88
C ASN A 196 16.40 2.67 -20.02
N LYS A 197 15.26 3.19 -19.54
CA LYS A 197 15.02 4.66 -19.45
C LYS A 197 15.97 5.37 -18.49
N GLN A 198 16.57 4.64 -17.55
CA GLN A 198 17.63 5.15 -16.66
C GLN A 198 19.04 4.97 -17.26
N ASN A 199 19.16 4.62 -18.56
CA ASN A 199 20.43 4.35 -19.25
C ASN A 199 21.18 3.08 -18.78
N ILE A 200 20.47 2.12 -18.19
CA ILE A 200 21.04 0.79 -17.93
C ILE A 200 20.89 -0.07 -19.19
N LYS A 201 21.91 -0.87 -19.51
CA LYS A 201 21.86 -1.79 -20.65
C LYS A 201 20.99 -3.01 -20.33
N GLU A 202 20.34 -3.58 -21.35
CA GLU A 202 19.41 -4.71 -21.17
C GLU A 202 19.99 -5.90 -20.39
N GLU A 203 21.23 -6.32 -20.70
CA GLU A 203 21.89 -7.42 -19.99
C GLU A 203 22.09 -7.13 -18.48
N GLU A 204 22.39 -5.88 -18.14
CA GLU A 204 22.55 -5.43 -16.77
C GLU A 204 21.19 -5.24 -16.09
N ALA A 205 20.20 -4.74 -16.82
CA ALA A 205 18.83 -4.60 -16.35
C ALA A 205 18.22 -5.95 -15.94
N ILE A 206 18.47 -7.00 -16.72
CA ILE A 206 18.05 -8.37 -16.38
C ILE A 206 18.71 -8.81 -15.06
N LYS A 207 20.01 -8.58 -14.87
CA LYS A 207 20.71 -8.95 -13.62
C LYS A 207 20.15 -8.21 -12.41
N ILE A 208 19.85 -6.92 -12.56
CA ILE A 208 19.23 -6.12 -11.50
C ILE A 208 17.85 -6.67 -11.16
N TYR A 209 17.01 -6.95 -12.17
CA TYR A 209 15.69 -7.53 -11.93
C TYR A 209 15.75 -8.89 -11.22
N GLU A 210 16.65 -9.79 -11.63
CA GLU A 210 16.79 -11.09 -10.95
C GLU A 210 17.29 -10.94 -9.50
N LEU A 211 18.01 -9.86 -9.19
CA LEU A 211 18.51 -9.55 -7.84
C LEU A 211 17.42 -8.98 -6.92
N VAL A 212 16.70 -7.94 -7.35
CA VAL A 212 15.77 -7.18 -6.48
C VAL A 212 14.29 -7.25 -6.85
N GLY A 213 13.95 -7.87 -7.99
CA GLY A 213 12.59 -7.94 -8.50
C GLY A 213 12.11 -6.62 -9.11
N GLY A 214 10.79 -6.44 -9.20
CA GLY A 214 10.16 -5.29 -9.86
C GLY A 214 9.78 -4.12 -8.94
N CYS A 215 10.27 -4.09 -7.70
CA CYS A 215 10.00 -2.99 -6.78
C CYS A 215 10.71 -1.72 -7.27
N ILE A 216 9.94 -0.69 -7.66
CA ILE A 216 10.47 0.55 -8.26
C ILE A 216 11.51 1.21 -7.35
N LEU A 217 11.26 1.24 -6.04
CA LEU A 217 12.20 1.81 -5.07
C LEU A 217 13.53 1.04 -5.06
N ASN A 218 13.48 -0.29 -4.99
CA ASN A 218 14.70 -1.11 -4.99
C ASN A 218 15.47 -0.99 -6.31
N LEU A 219 14.75 -0.98 -7.44
CA LEU A 219 15.34 -0.74 -8.77
C LEU A 219 16.06 0.62 -8.80
N LYS A 220 15.43 1.67 -8.25
CA LYS A 220 16.01 3.01 -8.15
C LYS A 220 17.25 3.04 -7.26
N GLU A 221 17.21 2.38 -6.10
CA GLU A 221 18.35 2.29 -5.17
C GLU A 221 19.57 1.63 -5.84
N VAL A 222 19.37 0.49 -6.51
CA VAL A 222 20.45 -0.18 -7.25
C VAL A 222 21.04 0.71 -8.33
N VAL A 223 20.20 1.42 -9.09
CA VAL A 223 20.66 2.37 -10.12
C VAL A 223 21.50 3.50 -9.50
N VAL A 224 21.07 4.06 -8.37
CA VAL A 224 21.82 5.10 -7.65
C VAL A 224 23.17 4.57 -7.19
N ASP A 225 23.23 3.36 -6.62
CA ASP A 225 24.47 2.74 -6.17
C ASP A 225 25.43 2.48 -7.32
N LEU A 226 24.96 1.97 -8.45
CA LEU A 226 25.77 1.77 -9.66
C LEU A 226 26.35 3.09 -10.17
N PHE A 227 25.55 4.16 -10.24
CA PHE A 227 26.03 5.48 -10.65
C PHE A 227 26.98 6.14 -9.64
N SER A 228 26.94 5.72 -8.38
CA SER A 228 27.92 6.13 -7.36
C SER A 228 29.27 5.41 -7.51
N GLY A 229 29.38 4.45 -8.43
CA GLY A 229 30.59 3.68 -8.71
C GLY A 229 30.72 2.38 -7.90
N GLN A 230 29.68 1.96 -7.18
CA GLN A 230 29.68 0.66 -6.51
C GLN A 230 29.67 -0.48 -7.53
N SER A 231 30.40 -1.56 -7.23
CA SER A 231 30.35 -2.75 -8.06
C SER A 231 29.04 -3.51 -7.85
N PHE A 232 28.57 -4.21 -8.88
CA PHE A 232 27.38 -5.06 -8.76
C PHE A 232 27.49 -6.10 -7.64
N GLU A 233 28.69 -6.63 -7.41
CA GLU A 233 28.94 -7.61 -6.33
C GLU A 233 28.83 -6.98 -4.93
N ASP A 234 29.29 -5.75 -4.76
CA ASP A 234 29.13 -5.01 -3.49
C ASP A 234 27.65 -4.71 -3.22
N ILE A 235 26.91 -4.29 -4.25
CA ILE A 235 25.46 -4.05 -4.17
C ILE A 235 24.73 -5.34 -3.80
N LYS A 236 25.03 -6.47 -4.46
CA LYS A 236 24.47 -7.78 -4.14
C LYS A 236 24.71 -8.15 -2.68
N LYS A 237 25.93 -7.94 -2.18
CA LYS A 237 26.29 -8.21 -0.78
C LYS A 237 25.49 -7.32 0.19
N ASN A 238 25.33 -6.04 -0.10
CA ASN A 238 24.56 -5.11 0.72
C ASN A 238 23.08 -5.51 0.79
N ILE A 239 22.48 -5.88 -0.35
CA ILE A 239 21.10 -6.37 -0.42
C ILE A 239 20.95 -7.66 0.40
N LYS A 240 21.92 -8.57 0.33
CA LYS A 240 21.90 -9.80 1.14
C LYS A 240 21.91 -9.49 2.63
N ILE A 241 22.79 -8.59 3.08
CA ILE A 241 22.85 -8.12 4.48
C ILE A 241 21.50 -7.50 4.91
N GLN A 242 20.86 -6.76 4.02
CA GLN A 242 19.55 -6.16 4.32
C GLN A 242 18.45 -7.22 4.46
N ALA A 243 18.42 -8.22 3.57
CA ALA A 243 17.50 -9.35 3.69
C ALA A 243 17.74 -10.13 5.01
N GLU A 244 19.00 -10.36 5.41
CA GLU A 244 19.33 -11.02 6.68
C GLU A 244 18.80 -10.25 7.89
N LYS A 245 18.86 -8.91 7.85
CA LYS A 245 18.26 -8.05 8.89
C LYS A 245 16.74 -8.18 8.95
N GLU A 246 16.07 -8.38 7.82
CA GLU A 246 14.61 -8.62 7.80
C GLU A 246 14.27 -9.94 8.50
N PHE A 247 15.02 -11.02 8.25
CA PHE A 247 14.87 -12.29 8.98
C PHE A 247 15.13 -12.13 10.48
N PHE A 248 16.18 -11.39 10.85
CA PHE A 248 16.48 -11.11 12.26
C PHE A 248 15.34 -10.34 12.92
N GLY A 249 14.87 -9.25 12.30
CA GLY A 249 13.77 -8.42 12.81
C GLY A 249 12.43 -9.16 12.88
N ALA A 250 12.23 -10.17 12.03
CA ALA A 250 11.08 -11.06 12.05
C ALA A 250 11.20 -12.22 13.05
N ALA A 251 12.29 -12.31 13.81
CA ALA A 251 12.60 -13.43 14.71
C ALA A 251 12.54 -14.80 14.00
N LEU A 252 13.00 -14.86 12.75
CA LEU A 252 13.07 -16.05 11.91
C LEU A 252 14.46 -16.71 11.88
N ILE A 253 15.39 -16.25 12.72
CA ILE A 253 16.70 -16.87 12.93
C ILE A 253 16.63 -17.98 13.99
N SER A 254 17.63 -18.85 14.06
CA SER A 254 17.70 -19.91 15.07
C SER A 254 17.49 -19.36 16.49
N CYS A 255 16.61 -20.00 17.27
CA CYS A 255 16.14 -19.56 18.59
C CYS A 255 15.16 -18.37 18.61
N GLY A 256 14.76 -17.85 17.45
CA GLY A 256 13.68 -16.86 17.35
C GLY A 256 12.31 -17.48 17.59
N GLU A 257 11.37 -16.67 18.11
CA GLU A 257 10.01 -17.08 18.45
C GLU A 257 9.29 -17.79 17.28
N TYR A 258 9.48 -17.26 16.08
CA TYR A 258 8.80 -17.75 14.89
C TYR A 258 9.67 -18.66 14.01
N TYR A 259 10.85 -19.06 14.47
CA TYR A 259 11.81 -19.83 13.66
C TYR A 259 11.19 -21.07 13.02
N GLU A 260 10.58 -21.95 13.82
CA GLU A 260 10.03 -23.21 13.34
C GLU A 260 8.85 -23.03 12.37
N VAL A 261 7.92 -22.12 12.70
CA VAL A 261 6.75 -21.83 11.87
C VAL A 261 7.18 -21.16 10.57
N GLY A 262 8.00 -20.12 10.65
CA GLY A 262 8.47 -19.39 9.48
C GLY A 262 9.38 -20.22 8.58
N ARG A 263 10.15 -21.18 9.12
CA ARG A 263 10.89 -22.15 8.31
C ARG A 263 9.95 -23.03 7.48
N LYS A 264 8.84 -23.50 8.06
CA LYS A 264 7.84 -24.29 7.33
C LYS A 264 7.16 -23.48 6.23
N ILE A 265 6.76 -22.24 6.53
CA ILE A 265 6.18 -21.32 5.53
C ILE A 265 7.18 -21.08 4.39
N THR A 266 8.44 -20.79 4.75
CA THR A 266 9.53 -20.58 3.79
C THR A 266 9.73 -21.79 2.87
N ASN A 267 9.80 -22.99 3.43
CA ASN A 267 9.97 -24.22 2.65
C ASN A 267 8.79 -24.47 1.71
N ALA A 268 7.58 -24.22 2.18
CA ALA A 268 6.39 -24.33 1.35
C ALA A 268 6.42 -23.32 0.19
N LEU A 269 6.76 -22.05 0.45
CA LEU A 269 6.91 -21.01 -0.58
C LEU A 269 8.05 -21.30 -1.57
N LEU A 270 9.17 -21.88 -1.15
CA LEU A 270 10.25 -22.26 -2.08
C LEU A 270 9.79 -23.29 -3.11
N ASN A 271 8.86 -24.17 -2.73
CA ASN A 271 8.32 -25.25 -3.57
C ASN A 271 7.17 -24.77 -4.46
N SER A 272 6.23 -24.01 -3.92
CA SER A 272 4.99 -23.61 -4.61
C SER A 272 5.02 -22.18 -5.18
N LYS A 273 5.99 -21.35 -4.78
CA LYS A 273 6.08 -19.88 -5.00
C LYS A 273 5.03 -19.06 -4.24
N GLU A 274 3.84 -19.60 -4.05
CA GLU A 274 2.70 -18.98 -3.38
C GLU A 274 1.96 -19.99 -2.50
N LEU A 275 1.33 -19.52 -1.44
CA LEU A 275 0.48 -20.32 -0.55
C LEU A 275 -0.85 -19.62 -0.34
N TYR A 276 -1.95 -20.35 -0.32
CA TYR A 276 -3.22 -19.82 0.18
C TYR A 276 -3.13 -19.61 1.69
N PHE A 277 -3.76 -18.54 2.17
CA PHE A 277 -3.80 -18.22 3.59
C PHE A 277 -4.43 -19.34 4.44
N SER A 278 -5.38 -20.08 3.87
CA SER A 278 -5.97 -21.25 4.53
C SER A 278 -4.96 -22.37 4.79
N GLU A 279 -3.95 -22.53 3.93
CA GLU A 279 -2.92 -23.56 4.07
C GLU A 279 -2.00 -23.31 5.27
N LEU A 280 -1.93 -22.07 5.78
CA LEU A 280 -1.17 -21.79 7.01
C LEU A 280 -1.71 -22.59 8.21
N TRP A 281 -3.03 -22.80 8.28
CA TRP A 281 -3.66 -23.56 9.36
C TRP A 281 -3.35 -25.06 9.32
N GLU A 282 -2.84 -25.55 8.20
CA GLU A 282 -2.39 -26.95 8.04
C GLU A 282 -0.94 -27.14 8.53
N ILE A 283 -0.21 -26.05 8.79
CA ILE A 283 1.16 -26.09 9.28
C ILE A 283 1.15 -26.52 10.77
N PRO A 284 1.89 -27.58 11.16
CA PRO A 284 1.90 -28.02 12.54
C PRO A 284 2.45 -26.94 13.48
N ASN A 285 1.74 -26.72 14.61
CA ASN A 285 1.98 -25.67 15.61
C ASN A 285 1.72 -24.24 15.14
N TYR A 286 1.08 -24.05 13.98
CA TYR A 286 0.59 -22.74 13.56
C TYR A 286 -0.64 -22.34 14.39
N SER A 287 -0.70 -21.06 14.76
CA SER A 287 -1.76 -20.47 15.56
C SER A 287 -2.09 -19.06 15.07
N GLU A 288 -3.20 -18.50 15.54
CA GLU A 288 -3.60 -17.14 15.17
C GLU A 288 -2.55 -16.09 15.53
N ARG A 289 -1.74 -16.32 16.57
CA ARG A 289 -0.64 -15.44 16.97
C ARG A 289 0.47 -15.38 15.92
N ASP A 290 0.63 -16.44 15.13
CA ASP A 290 1.65 -16.52 14.08
C ASP A 290 1.26 -15.68 12.84
N ASN A 291 0.02 -15.19 12.74
CA ASN A 291 -0.36 -14.20 11.73
C ASN A 291 0.46 -12.91 11.85
N GLU A 292 1.06 -12.65 13.02
CA GLU A 292 1.97 -11.51 13.21
C GLU A 292 3.14 -11.54 12.22
N LEU A 293 3.59 -12.73 11.79
CA LEU A 293 4.64 -12.89 10.77
C LEU A 293 4.32 -12.19 9.44
N LEU A 294 3.04 -12.12 9.05
CA LEU A 294 2.61 -11.43 7.83
C LEU A 294 2.78 -9.91 7.93
N SER A 295 3.02 -9.39 9.14
CA SER A 295 3.37 -7.99 9.39
C SER A 295 4.88 -7.77 9.58
N LYS A 296 5.72 -8.82 9.55
CA LYS A 296 7.18 -8.75 9.86
C LYS A 296 8.09 -8.59 8.64
N ASN A 297 7.60 -8.02 7.54
CA ASN A 297 8.41 -7.67 6.37
C ASN A 297 9.13 -8.83 5.63
N VAL A 298 8.86 -10.10 5.91
CA VAL A 298 9.47 -11.24 5.20
C VAL A 298 8.48 -11.88 4.22
N PHE A 299 7.24 -12.05 4.66
CA PHE A 299 6.14 -12.54 3.84
C PHE A 299 5.22 -11.39 3.45
N GLU A 300 4.54 -11.54 2.32
CA GLU A 300 3.51 -10.62 1.85
C GLU A 300 2.21 -11.38 1.67
N TYR A 301 1.13 -10.84 2.21
CA TYR A 301 -0.22 -11.35 1.99
C TYR A 301 -0.91 -10.50 0.93
N HIS A 302 -1.61 -11.17 0.02
CA HIS A 302 -2.35 -10.60 -1.08
C HIS A 302 -3.86 -10.75 -0.81
N PRO A 303 -4.51 -9.75 -0.17
CA PRO A 303 -5.93 -9.81 0.19
C PRO A 303 -6.90 -10.16 -0.94
N GLU A 304 -6.60 -9.75 -2.18
CA GLU A 304 -7.50 -10.00 -3.30
C GLU A 304 -7.55 -11.49 -3.67
N THR A 305 -6.40 -12.17 -3.61
CA THR A 305 -6.28 -13.59 -3.98
C THR A 305 -6.23 -14.51 -2.77
N HIS A 306 -6.17 -13.97 -1.56
CA HIS A 306 -5.90 -14.69 -0.30
C HIS A 306 -4.63 -15.55 -0.35
N LYS A 307 -3.60 -15.05 -1.05
CA LYS A 307 -2.32 -15.74 -1.19
C LYS A 307 -1.22 -15.09 -0.39
N ILE A 308 -0.15 -15.83 -0.14
CA ILE A 308 1.04 -15.42 0.57
C ILE A 308 2.24 -15.70 -0.33
N THR A 309 3.17 -14.75 -0.39
CA THR A 309 4.44 -14.86 -1.11
C THR A 309 5.60 -14.36 -0.25
N PHE A 310 6.83 -14.48 -0.75
CA PHE A 310 7.93 -13.68 -0.20
C PHE A 310 7.74 -12.21 -0.55
N LYS A 311 7.96 -11.32 0.42
CA LYS A 311 7.79 -9.88 0.19
C LYS A 311 8.71 -9.32 -0.89
N SER A 312 9.90 -9.89 -1.05
CA SER A 312 10.86 -9.43 -2.06
C SER A 312 11.63 -10.57 -2.69
N LYS A 313 12.11 -10.32 -3.91
CA LYS A 313 13.02 -11.22 -4.62
C LYS A 313 14.33 -11.40 -3.86
N SER A 314 14.82 -10.35 -3.22
CA SER A 314 16.02 -10.38 -2.38
C SER A 314 15.89 -11.35 -1.20
N VAL A 315 14.72 -11.36 -0.53
CA VAL A 315 14.39 -12.30 0.55
C VAL A 315 14.38 -13.74 0.01
N GLU A 316 13.71 -13.98 -1.12
CA GLU A 316 13.69 -15.30 -1.75
C GLU A 316 15.11 -15.78 -2.12
N ASN A 317 15.91 -14.90 -2.73
CA ASN A 317 17.29 -15.20 -3.16
C ASN A 317 18.19 -15.53 -1.98
N LEU A 318 18.10 -14.79 -0.86
CA LEU A 318 18.85 -15.06 0.36
C LEU A 318 18.64 -16.50 0.82
N ILE A 319 17.38 -16.95 0.88
CA ILE A 319 17.04 -18.29 1.35
C ILE A 319 17.58 -19.35 0.40
N ARG A 320 17.39 -19.16 -0.91
CA ARG A 320 17.88 -20.10 -1.95
C ARG A 320 19.39 -20.28 -1.90
N GLU A 321 20.13 -19.20 -1.65
CA GLU A 321 21.59 -19.23 -1.55
C GLU A 321 22.10 -19.78 -0.21
N SER A 322 21.32 -19.67 0.87
CA SER A 322 21.78 -19.98 2.22
C SER A 322 21.47 -21.41 2.71
N GLN A 323 20.61 -22.18 2.02
CA GLN A 323 20.16 -23.52 2.43
C GLN A 323 20.01 -23.68 3.96
N ILE A 324 19.18 -22.84 4.59
CA ILE A 324 18.79 -22.92 6.02
C ILE A 324 17.69 -23.99 6.19
#